data_AF-A0A4E9F8B7-F1
#
_entry.id   AF-A0A4E9F8B7-F1
#
_cell.length_a   1.000
_cell.length_b   1.000
_cell.length_c   1.000
_cell.angle_alpha   90.00
_cell.angle_beta   90.00
_cell.angle_gamma   90.00
#
_symmetry.space_group_name_H-M   'P 1'
#
loop_
_entity.id
_entity.type
_entity.pdbx_description
1 polymer ?
#
loop_
_entity_poly.entity_id
_entity_poly.type
_entity_poly.pdbx_seq_one_letter_code
_entity_poly.pdbx_strand_id
1 'polypeptide(L)'
;MISFNNQLINWLSKQISIIIFMIRFVQLQQMLLPIDCNQAPPDLVEICHQLRQFDVAARAAISLAAPQSQLIMPHTDPLSSVPHQSSLTSTVYDCLNLQCLCPYFGGGLSPDGKCHLRNGRILERAIRKEIRMLNKNERERFFTAIQQLKASGEYNRLADIHRQEASESGAHAGPSFLLWHREFIKRMEIALRLIDPSIALPYWDSSLDQHLSDPRDSVMWSEMLMGESNSNGEVINGPFARFITLEGHPAITRNLGEEGHLFTDENINTVYACPYPPNFSALEYYHASVHIWIGGDMKPPLTSANDPVFFLHHSFVDYIFENWRQMHQNRIQREQDYPQEITTCTTPRHFANANMRPFNLVNKHGLSNAYTDYLYTYAPRPNCSANEPTCQSQFLFCDLRNGPAHCVSKIKLGKRCEKFIGEDACYMGICLDGYCKLGNATSISSTISTSQSFQHITTSLHITKAPFQQHTSLSGMQQIRNASILRSKISDQNRNSIKATTTAMQTACLNDDPCCNLWAKNGECPNNVEYMRMHCRRSCNYCQSTDNRRNGCFDRHISCFYMRLQGECKQRTKWMAENCQASCDWCNISAYDLCIRTALIN
;
A
#
# COMPACT_ATOMS: atom_id res chain seq x y z
N MET A 1 -40.13 -50.59 27.51
CA MET A 1 -39.24 -49.80 28.39
C MET A 1 -37.74 -49.98 28.12
N ILE A 2 -37.26 -51.15 27.66
CA ILE A 2 -35.82 -51.40 27.47
C ILE A 2 -35.19 -50.60 26.29
N SER A 3 -35.94 -50.32 25.22
CA SER A 3 -35.45 -49.55 24.05
C SER A 3 -35.09 -48.08 24.36
N PHE A 4 -35.84 -47.43 25.25
CA PHE A 4 -35.60 -46.03 25.63
C PHE A 4 -34.28 -45.85 26.41
N ASN A 5 -33.84 -46.87 27.15
CA ASN A 5 -32.64 -46.79 27.98
C ASN A 5 -31.35 -46.80 27.13
N ASN A 6 -31.35 -47.56 26.03
CA ASN A 6 -30.18 -47.62 25.12
C ASN A 6 -29.97 -46.32 24.34
N GLN A 7 -31.03 -45.60 23.97
CA GLN A 7 -30.89 -44.29 23.30
C GLN A 7 -30.32 -43.24 24.25
N LEU A 8 -30.75 -43.22 25.53
CA LEU A 8 -30.23 -42.29 26.52
C LEU A 8 -28.74 -42.54 26.81
N ILE A 9 -28.33 -43.80 26.93
CA ILE A 9 -26.92 -44.18 27.14
C ILE A 9 -26.04 -43.79 25.95
N ASN A 10 -26.50 -44.01 24.71
CA ASN A 10 -25.77 -43.59 23.51
C ASN A 10 -25.66 -42.06 23.40
N TRP A 11 -26.69 -41.33 23.80
CA TRP A 11 -26.67 -39.87 23.81
C TRP A 11 -25.69 -39.33 24.86
N LEU A 12 -25.68 -39.88 26.08
CA LEU A 12 -24.73 -39.52 27.14
C LEU A 12 -23.29 -39.86 26.75
N SER A 13 -23.05 -41.02 26.13
CA SER A 13 -21.72 -41.42 25.63
C SER A 13 -21.17 -40.46 24.57
N LYS A 14 -22.03 -39.98 23.65
CA LYS A 14 -21.66 -38.95 22.66
C LYS A 14 -21.35 -37.60 23.33
N GLN A 15 -22.14 -37.17 24.32
CA GLN A 15 -21.88 -35.93 25.05
C GLN A 15 -20.56 -35.99 25.84
N ILE A 16 -20.28 -37.10 26.52
CA ILE A 16 -19.01 -37.30 27.24
C ILE A 16 -17.83 -37.29 26.25
N SER A 17 -17.95 -37.92 25.08
CA SER A 17 -16.89 -37.89 24.05
C SER A 17 -16.63 -36.48 23.53
N ILE A 18 -17.68 -35.68 23.32
CA ILE A 18 -17.55 -34.26 22.90
C ILE A 18 -16.85 -33.45 24.00
N ILE A 19 -17.22 -33.64 25.27
CA ILE A 19 -16.59 -32.94 26.40
C ILE A 19 -15.11 -33.34 26.55
N ILE A 20 -14.77 -34.63 26.44
CA ILE A 20 -13.37 -35.08 26.48
C ILE A 20 -12.58 -34.52 25.30
N PHE A 21 -13.17 -34.46 24.11
CA PHE A 21 -12.54 -33.84 22.94
C PHE A 21 -12.28 -32.35 23.16
N MET A 22 -13.27 -31.61 23.68
CA MET A 22 -13.13 -30.20 24.06
C MET A 22 -12.05 -30.00 25.13
N ILE A 23 -12.02 -30.81 26.19
CA ILE A 23 -11.00 -30.72 27.26
C ILE A 23 -9.61 -31.00 26.68
N ARG A 24 -9.46 -32.03 25.84
CA ARG A 24 -8.18 -32.31 25.16
C ARG A 24 -7.79 -31.17 24.23
N PHE A 25 -8.75 -30.55 23.53
CA PHE A 25 -8.50 -29.40 22.66
C PHE A 25 -8.00 -28.18 23.46
N VAL A 26 -8.62 -27.90 24.61
CA VAL A 26 -8.23 -26.81 25.53
C VAL A 26 -6.87 -27.10 26.18
N GLN A 27 -6.61 -28.34 26.60
CA GLN A 27 -5.31 -28.73 27.18
C GLN A 27 -4.19 -28.70 26.13
N LEU A 28 -4.47 -28.99 24.87
CA LEU A 28 -3.49 -28.85 23.77
C LEU A 28 -3.18 -27.37 23.48
N GLN A 29 -4.16 -26.48 23.64
CA GLN A 29 -3.99 -25.03 23.42
C GLN A 29 -3.13 -24.33 24.50
N GLN A 30 -3.02 -24.89 25.70
CA GLN A 30 -2.24 -24.28 26.80
C GLN A 30 -0.75 -24.68 26.82
N MET A 31 -0.32 -25.69 26.06
CA MET A 31 1.02 -26.29 26.24
C MET A 31 2.11 -25.91 25.21
N LEU A 32 1.89 -24.97 24.28
CA LEU A 32 2.82 -24.81 23.14
C LEU A 32 3.09 -23.38 22.63
N LEU A 33 2.83 -22.32 23.42
CA LEU A 33 3.06 -20.93 22.96
C LEU A 33 4.01 -20.16 23.89
N PRO A 34 5.12 -19.60 23.38
CA PRO A 34 6.21 -19.08 24.22
C PRO A 34 5.95 -17.72 24.89
N ILE A 35 4.84 -17.03 24.61
CA ILE A 35 4.59 -15.65 25.09
C ILE A 35 3.29 -15.57 25.90
N ASP A 36 3.43 -15.19 27.17
CA ASP A 36 2.30 -14.83 28.04
C ASP A 36 1.89 -13.38 27.77
N CYS A 37 0.73 -13.18 27.13
CA CYS A 37 0.23 -11.83 26.80
C CYS A 37 -0.12 -11.00 28.04
N ASN A 38 -0.25 -11.61 29.23
CA ASN A 38 -0.41 -10.86 30.47
C ASN A 38 0.87 -10.11 30.88
N GLN A 39 2.01 -10.43 30.25
CA GLN A 39 3.29 -9.73 30.44
C GLN A 39 3.51 -8.62 29.40
N ALA A 40 2.61 -8.48 28.42
CA ALA A 40 2.71 -7.40 27.45
C ALA A 40 2.43 -6.05 28.12
N PRO A 41 3.10 -4.97 27.70
CA PRO A 41 2.66 -3.62 28.02
C PRO A 41 1.15 -3.44 27.74
N PRO A 42 0.40 -2.66 28.54
CA PRO A 42 -1.06 -2.58 28.43
C PRO A 42 -1.60 -2.25 27.04
N ASP A 43 -0.86 -1.44 26.27
CA ASP A 43 -1.16 -1.03 24.89
C ASP A 43 -0.85 -2.11 23.84
N LEU A 44 -0.12 -3.17 24.21
CA LEU A 44 0.28 -4.28 23.32
C LEU A 44 -0.43 -5.60 23.61
N VAL A 45 -1.28 -5.66 24.65
CA VAL A 45 -2.00 -6.88 25.05
C VAL A 45 -2.91 -7.40 23.91
N GLU A 46 -3.70 -6.51 23.30
CA GLU A 46 -4.58 -6.88 22.16
C GLU A 46 -3.79 -7.41 20.97
N ILE A 47 -2.67 -6.74 20.63
CA ILE A 47 -1.76 -7.15 19.56
C ILE A 47 -1.18 -8.54 19.85
N CYS A 48 -0.73 -8.79 21.08
CA CYS A 48 -0.22 -10.10 21.47
C CYS A 48 -1.29 -11.20 21.29
N HIS A 49 -2.53 -10.94 21.70
CA HIS A 49 -3.62 -11.88 21.52
C HIS A 49 -3.93 -12.13 20.04
N GLN A 50 -3.93 -11.08 19.21
CA GLN A 50 -4.15 -11.20 17.77
C GLN A 50 -3.07 -12.06 17.09
N LEU A 51 -1.78 -11.79 17.35
CA LEU A 51 -0.67 -12.58 16.81
C LEU A 51 -0.75 -14.04 17.26
N ARG A 52 -1.13 -14.30 18.53
CA ARG A 52 -1.38 -15.67 19.01
C ARG A 52 -2.53 -16.34 18.29
N GLN A 53 -3.62 -15.62 17.97
CA GLN A 53 -4.73 -16.17 17.20
C GLN A 53 -4.29 -16.58 15.79
N PHE A 54 -3.41 -15.80 15.15
CA PHE A 54 -2.86 -16.15 13.83
C PHE A 54 -1.98 -17.39 13.87
N ASP A 55 -1.09 -17.51 14.86
CA ASP A 55 -0.28 -18.72 15.03
C ASP A 55 -1.17 -19.96 15.32
N VAL A 56 -2.18 -19.83 16.19
CA VAL A 56 -3.14 -20.91 16.46
C VAL A 56 -3.91 -21.32 15.20
N ALA A 57 -4.40 -20.36 14.42
CA ALA A 57 -5.11 -20.61 13.17
C ALA A 57 -4.18 -21.30 12.14
N ALA A 58 -2.94 -20.85 12.01
CA ALA A 58 -1.93 -21.47 11.16
C ALA A 58 -1.65 -22.93 11.58
N ARG A 59 -1.47 -23.20 12.88
CA ARG A 59 -1.29 -24.56 13.41
C ARG A 59 -2.50 -25.46 13.15
N ALA A 60 -3.70 -24.93 13.36
CA ALA A 60 -4.94 -25.66 13.07
C ALA A 60 -5.06 -26.01 11.59
N ALA A 61 -4.81 -25.06 10.69
CA ALA A 61 -4.84 -25.27 9.25
C ALA A 61 -3.79 -26.28 8.76
N ILE A 62 -2.58 -26.28 9.35
CA ILE A 62 -1.56 -27.30 9.08
C ILE A 62 -2.02 -28.68 9.55
N SER A 63 -2.61 -28.78 10.75
CA SER A 63 -3.12 -30.05 11.29
C SER A 63 -4.26 -30.62 10.44
N LEU A 64 -5.11 -29.78 9.87
CA LEU A 64 -6.20 -30.20 8.98
C LEU A 64 -5.69 -30.65 7.60
N ALA A 65 -4.57 -30.09 7.14
CA ALA A 65 -3.93 -30.47 5.89
C ALA A 65 -3.01 -31.71 6.00
N ALA A 66 -2.67 -32.14 7.22
CA ALA A 66 -1.86 -33.34 7.44
C ALA A 66 -2.66 -34.60 7.05
N PRO A 67 -2.08 -35.55 6.28
CA PRO A 67 -2.74 -36.82 6.01
C PRO A 67 -3.06 -37.54 7.33
N GLN A 68 -4.31 -37.96 7.54
CA GLN A 68 -4.68 -38.82 8.67
C GLN A 68 -4.06 -40.21 8.49
N SER A 69 -2.76 -40.35 8.71
CA SER A 69 -2.06 -41.62 8.66
C SER A 69 -2.05 -42.26 10.05
N GLN A 70 -3.16 -42.90 10.42
CA GLN A 70 -3.16 -44.00 11.38
C GLN A 70 -3.84 -45.21 10.74
N LEU A 71 -3.02 -46.09 10.15
CA LEU A 71 -3.11 -47.56 10.09
C LEU A 71 -2.44 -48.08 8.80
N ILE A 72 -1.35 -48.83 9.00
CA ILE A 72 -0.80 -49.91 8.14
C ILE A 72 0.28 -49.52 7.11
N MET A 73 1.54 -49.80 7.54
CA MET A 73 2.69 -50.38 6.83
C MET A 73 3.54 -49.55 5.85
N PRO A 74 4.87 -49.81 5.80
CA PRO A 74 5.87 -48.85 5.35
C PRO A 74 6.25 -49.01 3.87
N HIS A 75 6.83 -47.93 3.34
CA HIS A 75 7.69 -47.79 2.16
C HIS A 75 7.12 -46.91 1.03
N THR A 76 8.00 -45.96 0.65
CA THR A 76 8.05 -45.12 -0.56
C THR A 76 7.30 -43.77 -0.55
N ASP A 77 8.13 -42.72 -0.41
CA ASP A 77 8.09 -41.33 -0.92
C ASP A 77 6.88 -40.41 -0.65
N PRO A 78 7.10 -39.22 -0.01
CA PRO A 78 6.05 -38.21 0.10
C PRO A 78 6.01 -37.34 -1.16
N LEU A 79 5.09 -37.68 -2.07
CA LEU A 79 4.57 -36.72 -3.06
C LEU A 79 3.54 -35.79 -2.38
N SER A 80 3.68 -34.48 -2.66
CA SER A 80 2.62 -33.54 -3.10
C SER A 80 1.17 -33.93 -2.75
N SER A 81 0.30 -33.09 -2.22
CA SER A 81 0.07 -31.67 -2.51
C SER A 81 -1.29 -31.31 -1.91
N VAL A 82 -1.44 -30.11 -1.37
CA VAL A 82 -2.71 -29.39 -1.53
C VAL A 82 -2.45 -28.38 -2.64
N PRO A 83 -3.00 -28.58 -3.85
CA PRO A 83 -2.77 -27.66 -4.95
C PRO A 83 -3.66 -26.42 -4.73
N HIS A 84 -3.10 -25.36 -4.15
CA HIS A 84 -3.48 -24.03 -4.64
C HIS A 84 -2.74 -23.84 -5.95
N GLN A 85 -3.46 -23.45 -7.00
CA GLN A 85 -2.93 -23.20 -8.34
C GLN A 85 -1.76 -22.19 -8.27
N SER A 86 -0.53 -22.69 -8.11
CA SER A 86 0.64 -21.99 -8.59
C SER A 86 0.47 -21.92 -10.11
N SER A 87 0.10 -20.76 -10.65
CA SER A 87 0.10 -20.60 -12.09
C SER A 87 1.53 -20.87 -12.57
N LEU A 88 1.72 -21.93 -13.37
CA LEU A 88 3.03 -22.33 -13.91
C LEU A 88 3.65 -21.28 -14.86
N THR A 89 2.98 -20.15 -15.07
CA THR A 89 3.43 -19.05 -15.92
C THR A 89 3.99 -17.93 -15.05
N SER A 90 5.30 -17.70 -15.14
CA SER A 90 5.97 -16.55 -14.54
C SER A 90 5.22 -15.27 -14.91
N THR A 91 4.91 -14.48 -13.90
CA THR A 91 4.27 -13.19 -14.06
C THR A 91 5.28 -12.05 -14.00
N VAL A 92 4.89 -10.84 -14.39
CA VAL A 92 5.69 -9.61 -14.22
C VAL A 92 6.06 -9.38 -12.76
N TYR A 93 5.21 -9.84 -11.84
CA TYR A 93 5.42 -9.75 -10.40
C TYR A 93 6.53 -10.66 -9.89
N ASP A 94 6.96 -11.64 -10.68
CA ASP A 94 8.07 -12.54 -10.34
C ASP A 94 9.43 -11.98 -10.78
N CYS A 95 9.46 -10.86 -11.52
CA CYS A 95 10.69 -10.17 -11.85
C CYS A 95 11.40 -9.63 -10.60
N LEU A 96 12.73 -9.79 -10.59
CA LEU A 96 13.63 -9.29 -9.53
C LEU A 96 14.71 -8.33 -10.05
N ASN A 97 14.63 -7.91 -11.32
CA ASN A 97 15.52 -6.91 -11.91
C ASN A 97 14.85 -6.12 -13.04
N LEU A 98 15.49 -5.02 -13.44
CA LEU A 98 14.99 -4.13 -14.50
C LEU A 98 15.03 -4.77 -15.89
N GLN A 99 15.92 -5.74 -16.13
CA GLN A 99 15.96 -6.44 -17.42
C GLN A 99 14.70 -7.27 -17.64
N CYS A 100 14.27 -8.02 -16.62
CA CYS A 100 13.03 -8.79 -16.62
C CYS A 100 11.82 -7.88 -16.77
N LEU A 101 11.80 -6.73 -16.08
CA LEU A 101 10.69 -5.78 -16.15
C LEU A 101 10.62 -5.01 -17.48
N CYS A 102 11.73 -4.91 -18.23
CA CYS A 102 11.82 -4.01 -19.38
C CYS A 102 10.74 -4.23 -20.45
N PRO A 103 10.49 -5.46 -20.93
CA PRO A 103 9.46 -5.69 -21.94
C PRO A 103 8.06 -5.33 -21.43
N TYR A 104 7.81 -5.53 -20.13
CA TYR A 104 6.53 -5.22 -19.49
C TYR A 104 6.28 -3.72 -19.32
N PHE A 105 7.33 -2.90 -19.27
CA PHE A 105 7.19 -1.43 -19.34
C PHE A 105 7.26 -0.89 -20.78
N GLY A 106 7.12 -1.78 -21.77
CA GLY A 106 7.16 -1.45 -23.19
C GLY A 106 8.54 -0.98 -23.67
N GLY A 107 9.60 -1.28 -22.91
CA GLY A 107 10.96 -0.93 -23.24
C GLY A 107 11.69 -2.00 -24.06
N GLY A 108 12.82 -1.60 -24.64
CA GLY A 108 13.78 -2.48 -25.29
C GLY A 108 15.10 -2.51 -24.53
N LEU A 109 15.73 -3.69 -24.46
CA LEU A 109 17.06 -3.83 -23.88
C LEU A 109 18.12 -3.41 -24.89
N SER A 110 19.02 -2.52 -24.49
CA SER A 110 20.25 -2.20 -25.21
C SER A 110 21.31 -3.29 -25.00
N PRO A 111 22.37 -3.34 -25.85
CA PRO A 111 23.46 -4.30 -25.69
C PRO A 111 24.20 -4.24 -24.34
N ASP A 112 24.17 -3.08 -23.65
CA ASP A 112 24.74 -2.91 -22.30
C ASP A 112 23.76 -3.32 -21.18
N GLY A 113 22.61 -3.91 -21.52
CA GLY A 113 21.63 -4.45 -20.58
C GLY A 113 20.73 -3.40 -19.92
N LYS A 114 20.76 -2.14 -20.39
CA LYS A 114 19.85 -1.09 -19.91
C LYS A 114 18.51 -1.18 -20.62
N CYS A 115 17.45 -0.83 -19.89
CA CYS A 115 16.11 -0.79 -20.46
C CYS A 115 15.77 0.62 -20.95
N HIS A 116 15.52 0.77 -22.25
CA HIS A 116 15.06 2.01 -22.85
C HIS A 116 13.55 1.97 -23.06
N LEU A 117 12.82 2.84 -22.37
CA LEU A 117 11.37 2.99 -22.51
C LEU A 117 11.01 3.63 -23.87
N ARG A 118 9.74 3.52 -24.28
CA ARG A 118 9.25 4.09 -25.57
C ARG A 118 9.50 5.59 -25.74
N ASN A 119 9.58 6.32 -24.64
CA ASN A 119 9.85 7.76 -24.63
C ASN A 119 11.36 8.11 -24.64
N GLY A 120 12.24 7.11 -24.80
CA GLY A 120 13.69 7.26 -24.81
C GLY A 120 14.35 7.31 -23.44
N ARG A 121 13.57 7.39 -22.34
CA ARG A 121 14.13 7.38 -20.98
C ARG A 121 14.65 5.99 -20.62
N ILE A 122 15.72 5.96 -19.86
CA ILE A 122 16.21 4.72 -19.25
C ILE A 122 15.32 4.41 -18.04
N LEU A 123 14.90 3.16 -17.92
CA LEU A 123 14.22 2.68 -16.72
C LEU A 123 15.25 2.57 -15.59
N GLU A 124 15.01 3.30 -14.50
CA GLU A 124 15.87 3.31 -13.32
C GLU A 124 15.15 2.63 -12.14
N ARG A 125 15.93 2.19 -11.14
CA ARG A 125 15.39 1.72 -9.86
C ARG A 125 14.52 2.80 -9.21
N ALA A 126 13.44 2.40 -8.54
CA ALA A 126 12.59 3.32 -7.81
C ALA A 126 13.34 3.96 -6.62
N ILE A 127 13.13 5.25 -6.37
CA ILE A 127 13.61 5.91 -5.14
C ILE A 127 12.38 6.16 -4.26
N ARG A 128 12.17 5.28 -3.28
CA ARG A 128 11.07 5.39 -2.32
C ARG A 128 11.37 6.53 -1.36
N LYS A 129 10.56 7.58 -1.39
CA LYS A 129 10.68 8.78 -0.54
C LYS A 129 9.56 8.80 0.49
N GLU A 130 9.78 9.51 1.59
CA GLU A 130 8.71 9.87 2.50
C GLU A 130 7.65 10.66 1.71
N ILE A 131 6.35 10.36 1.88
CA ILE A 131 5.29 10.90 1.03
C ILE A 131 5.20 12.44 1.05
N ARG A 132 5.52 13.08 2.17
CA ARG A 132 5.59 14.54 2.35
C ARG A 132 6.84 15.15 1.71
N MET A 133 7.78 14.34 1.24
CA MET A 133 8.94 14.77 0.44
C MET A 133 8.72 14.68 -1.07
N LEU A 134 7.59 14.10 -1.51
CA LEU A 134 7.25 14.10 -2.93
C LEU A 134 6.90 15.52 -3.39
N ASN A 135 7.41 15.90 -4.56
CA ASN A 135 6.92 17.12 -5.20
C ASN A 135 5.49 16.92 -5.73
N LYS A 136 4.82 18.03 -6.08
CA LYS A 136 3.42 18.00 -6.53
C LYS A 136 3.18 17.01 -7.67
N ASN A 137 4.04 16.99 -8.70
CA ASN A 137 3.90 16.11 -9.86
C ASN A 137 4.14 14.63 -9.50
N GLU A 138 5.17 14.32 -8.71
CA GLU A 138 5.41 12.95 -8.23
C GLU A 138 4.19 12.41 -7.48
N ARG A 139 3.65 13.20 -6.56
CA ARG A 139 2.50 12.83 -5.75
C ARG A 139 1.22 12.67 -6.57
N GLU A 140 0.93 13.60 -7.47
CA GLU A 140 -0.26 13.51 -8.35
C GLU A 140 -0.21 12.24 -9.20
N ARG A 141 0.95 11.89 -9.76
CA ARG A 141 1.13 10.66 -10.54
C ARG A 141 0.94 9.41 -9.68
N PHE A 142 1.48 9.39 -8.46
CA PHE A 142 1.25 8.32 -7.51
C PHE A 142 -0.25 8.14 -7.19
N PHE A 143 -0.95 9.21 -6.81
CA PHE A 143 -2.38 9.15 -6.51
C PHE A 143 -3.22 8.72 -7.71
N THR A 144 -2.94 9.28 -8.89
CA THR A 144 -3.62 8.89 -10.13
C THR A 144 -3.37 7.44 -10.49
N ALA A 145 -2.16 6.90 -10.28
CA ALA A 145 -1.89 5.48 -10.53
C ALA A 145 -2.64 4.56 -9.55
N ILE A 146 -2.70 4.90 -8.25
CA ILE A 146 -3.50 4.15 -7.28
C ILE A 146 -4.99 4.15 -7.68
N GLN A 147 -5.53 5.29 -8.09
CA GLN A 147 -6.91 5.40 -8.58
C GLN A 147 -7.15 4.53 -9.82
N GLN A 148 -6.20 4.49 -10.76
CA GLN A 148 -6.27 3.60 -11.93
C GLN A 148 -6.17 2.12 -11.56
N LEU A 149 -5.36 1.73 -10.57
CA LEU A 149 -5.35 0.35 -10.06
C LEU A 149 -6.68 0.00 -9.37
N LYS A 150 -7.28 0.94 -8.63
CA LYS A 150 -8.59 0.74 -8.01
C LYS A 150 -9.69 0.56 -9.06
N ALA A 151 -9.65 1.39 -10.10
CA ALA A 151 -10.56 1.34 -11.23
C ALA A 151 -10.55 0.03 -11.99
N SER A 152 -9.37 -0.56 -12.14
CA SER A 152 -9.16 -1.79 -12.90
C SER A 152 -9.34 -3.05 -12.08
N GLY A 153 -9.74 -2.93 -10.81
CA GLY A 153 -9.81 -4.05 -9.87
C GLY A 153 -8.44 -4.61 -9.49
N GLU A 154 -7.34 -4.10 -10.03
CA GLU A 154 -5.99 -4.60 -9.72
C GLU A 154 -5.58 -4.28 -8.29
N TYR A 155 -5.95 -3.12 -7.78
CA TYR A 155 -5.80 -2.79 -6.35
C TYR A 155 -6.56 -3.79 -5.49
N ASN A 156 -7.82 -4.08 -5.84
CA ASN A 156 -8.66 -5.03 -5.10
C ASN A 156 -8.07 -6.44 -5.13
N ARG A 157 -7.54 -6.88 -6.28
CA ARG A 157 -6.84 -8.15 -6.42
C ARG A 157 -5.62 -8.23 -5.50
N LEU A 158 -4.82 -7.16 -5.43
CA LEU A 158 -3.65 -7.11 -4.54
C LEU A 158 -4.07 -7.08 -3.07
N ALA A 159 -5.06 -6.27 -2.69
CA ALA A 159 -5.59 -6.23 -1.33
C ALA A 159 -6.17 -7.58 -0.89
N ASP A 160 -6.83 -8.30 -1.81
CA ASP A 160 -7.38 -9.63 -1.56
C ASP A 160 -6.30 -10.69 -1.30
N ILE A 161 -5.11 -10.57 -1.91
CA ILE A 161 -3.96 -11.44 -1.57
C ILE A 161 -3.62 -11.30 -0.08
N HIS A 162 -3.53 -10.06 0.42
CA HIS A 162 -3.29 -9.84 1.84
C HIS A 162 -4.44 -10.39 2.68
N ARG A 163 -5.70 -10.14 2.30
CA ARG A 163 -6.87 -10.69 3.01
C ARG A 163 -6.82 -12.21 3.13
N GLN A 164 -6.48 -12.92 2.06
CA GLN A 164 -6.41 -14.38 2.02
C GLN A 164 -5.24 -14.95 2.86
N GLU A 165 -4.14 -14.20 2.97
CA GLU A 165 -2.95 -14.63 3.70
C GLU A 165 -2.83 -13.96 5.08
N ALA A 166 -3.73 -13.04 5.46
CA ALA A 166 -3.65 -12.29 6.70
C ALA A 166 -3.69 -13.21 7.92
N SER A 167 -4.53 -14.24 7.87
CA SER A 167 -4.56 -15.34 8.84
C SER A 167 -3.98 -16.62 8.23
N GLU A 168 -3.42 -17.46 9.08
CA GLU A 168 -2.91 -18.79 8.76
C GLU A 168 -1.64 -18.85 7.90
N SER A 169 -1.23 -17.82 7.18
CA SER A 169 -0.04 -17.89 6.31
C SER A 169 1.28 -17.61 7.03
N GLY A 170 2.38 -17.46 6.27
CA GLY A 170 3.65 -16.92 6.76
C GLY A 170 3.71 -15.38 6.80
N ALA A 171 2.61 -14.67 6.57
CA ALA A 171 2.61 -13.21 6.46
C ALA A 171 2.72 -12.49 7.82
N HIS A 172 2.30 -13.10 8.93
CA HIS A 172 2.27 -12.50 10.27
C HIS A 172 2.64 -13.52 11.36
N ALA A 173 2.96 -13.06 12.56
CA ALA A 173 3.25 -13.86 13.75
C ALA A 173 4.48 -14.79 13.61
N GLY A 174 5.50 -14.36 12.85
CA GLY A 174 6.72 -15.14 12.69
C GLY A 174 7.77 -14.52 11.76
N PRO A 175 8.93 -15.16 11.61
CA PRO A 175 10.11 -14.56 10.99
C PRO A 175 9.98 -14.23 9.50
N SER A 176 9.00 -14.78 8.79
CA SER A 176 8.72 -14.39 7.40
C SER A 176 7.90 -13.11 7.25
N PHE A 177 7.38 -12.51 8.34
CA PHE A 177 6.56 -11.28 8.30
C PHE A 177 7.17 -10.17 7.44
N LEU A 178 8.43 -9.78 7.71
CA LEU A 178 9.11 -8.72 6.98
C LEU A 178 9.36 -9.09 5.50
N LEU A 179 9.67 -10.36 5.25
CA LEU A 179 10.02 -10.85 3.91
C LEU A 179 8.78 -10.97 3.01
N TRP A 180 7.67 -11.46 3.58
CA TRP A 180 6.39 -11.55 2.89
C TRP A 180 5.89 -10.16 2.52
N HIS A 181 5.92 -9.21 3.46
CA HIS A 181 5.46 -7.85 3.21
C HIS A 181 6.37 -7.09 2.24
N ARG A 182 7.69 -7.31 2.28
CA ARG A 182 8.63 -6.79 1.27
C ARG A 182 8.28 -7.24 -0.13
N GLU A 183 8.03 -8.54 -0.32
CA GLU A 183 7.59 -9.07 -1.60
C GLU A 183 6.23 -8.51 -2.01
N PHE A 184 5.29 -8.39 -1.06
CA PHE A 184 3.96 -7.85 -1.33
C PHE A 184 3.99 -6.39 -1.81
N ILE A 185 4.73 -5.51 -1.12
CA ILE A 185 4.85 -4.10 -1.54
C ILE A 185 5.67 -3.94 -2.83
N LYS A 186 6.62 -4.84 -3.12
CA LYS A 186 7.30 -4.90 -4.43
C LYS A 186 6.26 -5.13 -5.53
N ARG A 187 5.31 -6.05 -5.34
CA ARG A 187 4.26 -6.32 -6.32
C ARG A 187 3.34 -5.11 -6.53
N MET A 188 3.00 -4.39 -5.46
CA MET A 188 2.28 -3.12 -5.57
C MET A 188 3.08 -2.06 -6.37
N GLU A 189 4.37 -1.92 -6.12
CA GLU A 189 5.23 -0.98 -6.86
C GLU A 189 5.36 -1.35 -8.34
N ILE A 190 5.45 -2.64 -8.67
CA ILE A 190 5.40 -3.12 -10.07
C ILE A 190 4.06 -2.75 -10.71
N ALA A 191 2.92 -2.95 -10.03
CA ALA A 191 1.60 -2.60 -10.54
C ALA A 191 1.48 -1.10 -10.84
N LEU A 192 1.97 -0.25 -9.93
CA LEU A 192 2.04 1.20 -10.15
C LEU A 192 2.91 1.56 -11.35
N ARG A 193 4.06 0.88 -11.50
CA ARG A 193 5.02 1.15 -12.57
C ARG A 193 4.59 0.64 -13.95
N LEU A 194 3.67 -0.33 -14.00
CA LEU A 194 3.00 -0.72 -15.25
C LEU A 194 2.10 0.39 -15.81
N ILE A 195 1.56 1.25 -14.95
CA ILE A 195 0.84 2.46 -15.36
C ILE A 195 1.83 3.58 -15.69
N ASP A 196 2.82 3.79 -14.83
CA ASP A 196 3.81 4.83 -14.98
C ASP A 196 5.20 4.39 -14.47
N PRO A 197 6.14 4.04 -15.37
CA PRO A 197 7.44 3.46 -15.00
C PRO A 197 8.35 4.33 -14.13
N SER A 198 7.99 5.59 -13.88
CA SER A 198 8.77 6.49 -13.02
C SER A 198 8.16 6.74 -11.65
N ILE A 199 7.07 6.07 -11.32
CA ILE A 199 6.56 6.03 -9.95
C ILE A 199 7.48 5.17 -9.07
N ALA A 200 7.64 5.61 -7.83
CA ALA A 200 8.17 4.84 -6.72
C ALA A 200 7.10 4.79 -5.63
N LEU A 201 6.99 3.67 -4.92
CA LEU A 201 6.06 3.55 -3.80
C LEU A 201 6.58 4.41 -2.62
N PRO A 202 5.92 5.51 -2.23
CA PRO A 202 6.39 6.29 -1.10
C PRO A 202 6.23 5.50 0.21
N TYR A 203 6.95 5.92 1.23
CA TYR A 203 6.73 5.46 2.60
C TYR A 203 6.09 6.57 3.44
N TRP A 204 5.40 6.19 4.51
CA TRP A 204 4.90 7.12 5.52
C TRP A 204 5.64 6.88 6.83
N ASP A 205 6.47 7.84 7.19
CA ASP A 205 7.17 7.85 8.46
C ASP A 205 6.27 8.45 9.54
N SER A 206 5.55 7.58 10.26
CA SER A 206 4.57 8.02 11.25
C SER A 206 5.18 8.62 12.51
N SER A 207 6.50 8.48 12.73
CA SER A 207 7.15 9.14 13.86
C SER A 207 7.22 10.66 13.66
N LEU A 208 7.23 11.15 12.42
CA LEU A 208 7.15 12.60 12.13
C LEU A 208 5.82 13.21 12.59
N ASP A 209 4.76 12.41 12.68
CA ASP A 209 3.44 12.82 13.17
C ASP A 209 3.34 12.72 14.70
N GLN A 210 4.05 11.74 15.28
CA GLN A 210 4.03 11.46 16.71
C GLN A 210 4.42 12.67 17.57
N HIS A 211 5.36 13.51 17.09
CA HIS A 211 5.85 14.66 17.83
C HIS A 211 4.79 15.76 18.05
N LEU A 212 3.68 15.73 17.31
CA LEU A 212 2.57 16.66 17.49
C LEU A 212 1.88 16.46 18.85
N SER A 213 1.27 17.53 19.37
CA SER A 213 0.39 17.41 20.55
C SER A 213 -0.76 16.42 20.32
N ASP A 214 -1.26 16.38 19.09
CA ASP A 214 -2.27 15.43 18.64
C ASP A 214 -1.91 15.02 17.20
N PRO A 215 -1.39 13.79 16.97
CA PRO A 215 -1.00 13.36 15.63
C PRO A 215 -2.17 13.34 14.61
N ARG A 216 -3.43 13.37 15.06
CA ARG A 216 -4.63 13.47 14.19
C ARG A 216 -4.73 14.83 13.49
N ASP A 217 -4.06 15.85 14.03
CA ASP A 217 -4.02 17.21 13.49
C ASP A 217 -2.98 17.37 12.38
N SER A 218 -2.19 16.34 12.09
CA SER A 218 -1.25 16.29 10.97
C SER A 218 -1.91 16.54 9.62
N VAL A 219 -1.18 17.26 8.76
CA VAL A 219 -1.48 17.42 7.33
C VAL A 219 -1.54 16.10 6.56
N MET A 220 -0.97 15.01 7.10
CA MET A 220 -1.12 13.66 6.55
C MET A 220 -2.60 13.27 6.37
N TRP A 221 -3.45 13.69 7.32
CA TRP A 221 -4.90 13.45 7.35
C TRP A 221 -5.69 14.64 6.81
N SER A 222 -5.23 15.20 5.68
CA SER A 222 -5.90 16.27 4.94
C SER A 222 -6.23 15.81 3.53
N GLU A 223 -7.11 16.56 2.84
CA GLU A 223 -7.50 16.29 1.45
C GLU A 223 -6.33 16.27 0.45
N MET A 224 -5.19 16.87 0.78
CA MET A 224 -4.02 16.94 -0.11
C MET A 224 -3.13 15.71 -0.03
N LEU A 225 -3.28 14.91 1.04
CA LEU A 225 -2.55 13.68 1.28
C LEU A 225 -3.54 12.53 1.37
N MET A 226 -3.81 11.97 2.55
CA MET A 226 -4.58 10.72 2.65
C MET A 226 -6.10 10.91 2.71
N GLY A 227 -6.59 12.14 2.85
CA GLY A 227 -8.01 12.45 3.02
C GLY A 227 -8.43 12.60 4.48
N GLU A 228 -9.53 13.32 4.69
CA GLU A 228 -10.18 13.54 5.98
C GLU A 228 -11.31 12.52 6.20
N SER A 229 -11.54 12.16 7.46
CA SER A 229 -12.63 11.29 7.88
C SER A 229 -13.76 12.06 8.56
N ASN A 230 -15.00 11.63 8.33
CA ASN A 230 -16.17 12.17 9.03
C ASN A 230 -16.34 11.51 10.43
N SER A 231 -17.45 11.81 11.13
CA SER A 231 -17.75 11.23 12.45
C SER A 231 -17.99 9.72 12.45
N ASN A 232 -18.24 9.11 11.28
CA ASN A 232 -18.40 7.67 11.12
C ASN A 232 -17.07 7.00 10.70
N GLY A 233 -15.97 7.76 10.64
CA GLY A 233 -14.66 7.31 10.18
C GLY A 233 -14.48 7.29 8.66
N GLU A 234 -15.54 7.47 7.86
CA GLU A 234 -15.48 7.38 6.40
C GLU A 234 -14.59 8.48 5.80
N VAL A 235 -13.67 8.11 4.91
CA VAL A 235 -12.83 9.06 4.18
C VAL A 235 -13.67 9.77 3.12
N ILE A 236 -13.89 11.08 3.30
CA ILE A 236 -14.85 11.87 2.53
C ILE A 236 -14.23 12.72 1.41
N ASN A 237 -12.92 12.97 1.45
CA ASN A 237 -12.21 13.78 0.46
C ASN A 237 -10.77 13.25 0.22
N GLY A 238 -10.03 13.95 -0.63
CA GLY A 238 -8.69 13.54 -1.05
C GLY A 238 -8.69 12.41 -2.08
N PRO A 239 -7.50 11.87 -2.41
CA PRO A 239 -7.31 10.98 -3.56
C PRO A 239 -7.98 9.62 -3.41
N PHE A 240 -8.32 9.20 -2.19
CA PHE A 240 -8.86 7.86 -1.91
C PHE A 240 -10.30 7.90 -1.40
N ALA A 241 -10.97 9.06 -1.44
CA ALA A 241 -12.38 9.16 -1.15
C ALA A 241 -13.19 8.21 -2.06
N ARG A 242 -14.24 7.59 -1.49
CA ARG A 242 -15.14 6.67 -2.21
C ARG A 242 -14.44 5.42 -2.77
N PHE A 243 -13.31 5.03 -2.19
CA PHE A 243 -12.75 3.71 -2.41
C PHE A 243 -13.69 2.68 -1.79
N ILE A 244 -14.41 1.96 -2.64
CA ILE A 244 -15.30 0.88 -2.20
C ILE A 244 -14.44 -0.25 -1.66
N THR A 245 -14.69 -0.71 -0.44
CA THR A 245 -13.91 -1.79 0.18
C THR A 245 -14.24 -3.15 -0.44
N LEU A 246 -13.42 -4.17 -0.19
CA LEU A 246 -13.70 -5.55 -0.59
C LEU A 246 -14.95 -6.14 0.10
N GLU A 247 -15.40 -5.51 1.18
CA GLU A 247 -16.60 -5.83 1.95
C GLU A 247 -17.85 -5.15 1.37
N GLY A 248 -17.66 -4.22 0.41
CA GLY A 248 -18.71 -3.51 -0.30
C GLY A 248 -19.06 -2.14 0.29
N HIS A 249 -18.44 -1.76 1.41
CA HIS A 249 -18.63 -0.44 2.00
C HIS A 249 -18.27 0.68 1.00
N PRO A 250 -19.05 1.77 0.95
CA PRO A 250 -18.92 2.79 -0.09
C PRO A 250 -17.65 3.65 0.02
N ALA A 251 -16.95 3.57 1.16
CA ALA A 251 -15.72 4.27 1.44
C ALA A 251 -14.89 3.45 2.44
N ILE A 252 -13.58 3.67 2.43
CA ILE A 252 -12.68 3.25 3.51
C ILE A 252 -12.96 4.07 4.77
N THR A 253 -12.72 3.47 5.93
CA THR A 253 -12.94 4.04 7.26
C THR A 253 -11.64 4.15 8.05
N ARG A 254 -11.51 5.20 8.86
CA ARG A 254 -10.38 5.47 9.77
C ARG A 254 -10.90 6.10 11.07
N ASN A 255 -10.49 5.53 12.20
CA ASN A 255 -10.83 6.01 13.55
C ASN A 255 -9.53 6.43 14.27
N LEU A 256 -8.94 7.52 13.78
CA LEU A 256 -7.57 7.91 14.13
C LEU A 256 -7.41 8.15 15.64
N GLY A 257 -6.42 7.51 16.25
CA GLY A 257 -5.96 7.74 17.61
C GLY A 257 -6.97 7.40 18.72
N GLU A 258 -7.98 6.57 18.43
CA GLU A 258 -8.85 6.00 19.48
C GLU A 258 -8.12 4.94 20.30
N GLU A 259 -7.24 4.18 19.64
CA GLU A 259 -6.44 3.09 20.19
C GLU A 259 -5.03 3.13 19.58
N GLY A 260 -4.11 2.28 20.06
CA GLY A 260 -2.75 2.16 19.49
C GLY A 260 -1.91 3.44 19.58
N HIS A 261 -0.73 3.42 18.96
CA HIS A 261 0.17 4.56 18.88
C HIS A 261 0.98 4.55 17.59
N LEU A 262 1.48 5.73 17.18
CA LEU A 262 2.41 5.84 16.06
C LEU A 262 3.82 5.37 16.46
N PHE A 263 4.69 5.12 15.48
CA PHE A 263 6.10 4.87 15.76
C PHE A 263 6.69 6.05 16.54
N THR A 264 7.54 5.77 17.53
CA THR A 264 8.43 6.78 18.14
C THR A 264 9.85 6.56 17.66
N ASP A 265 10.71 7.59 17.75
CA ASP A 265 12.14 7.41 17.50
C ASP A 265 12.77 6.39 18.46
N GLU A 266 12.28 6.30 19.69
CA GLU A 266 12.72 5.29 20.66
C GLU A 266 12.38 3.87 20.21
N ASN A 267 11.17 3.65 19.68
CA ASN A 267 10.77 2.35 19.13
C ASN A 267 11.68 1.94 17.96
N ILE A 268 11.95 2.88 17.05
CA ILE A 268 12.81 2.66 15.89
C ILE A 268 14.25 2.36 16.34
N ASN A 269 14.79 3.14 17.28
CA ASN A 269 16.14 2.93 17.83
C ASN A 269 16.26 1.61 18.59
N THR A 270 15.21 1.17 19.27
CA THR A 270 15.17 -0.14 19.96
C THR A 270 15.28 -1.28 18.95
N VAL A 271 14.54 -1.20 17.83
CA VAL A 271 14.65 -2.17 16.73
C VAL A 271 16.05 -2.16 16.13
N TYR A 272 16.65 -0.98 15.95
CA TYR A 272 18.02 -0.86 15.46
C TYR A 272 19.07 -1.42 16.43
N ALA A 273 18.91 -1.25 17.75
CA ALA A 273 19.95 -1.62 18.70
C ALA A 273 20.07 -3.14 18.94
N CYS A 274 19.00 -3.93 18.70
CA CYS A 274 18.95 -5.33 19.09
C CYS A 274 18.75 -6.26 17.88
N PRO A 275 19.60 -7.30 17.70
CA PRO A 275 19.35 -8.32 16.69
C PRO A 275 18.14 -9.21 16.99
N TYR A 276 17.81 -9.33 18.28
CA TYR A 276 16.69 -10.12 18.78
C TYR A 276 15.90 -9.24 19.77
N PRO A 277 15.12 -8.27 19.28
CA PRO A 277 14.34 -7.40 20.16
C PRO A 277 13.51 -8.26 21.12
N PRO A 278 13.45 -7.95 22.43
CA PRO A 278 12.60 -8.68 23.36
C PRO A 278 11.18 -8.75 22.80
N ASN A 279 10.47 -9.87 23.02
CA ASN A 279 9.26 -10.26 22.30
C ASN A 279 8.31 -9.10 21.92
N PHE A 280 7.97 -8.21 22.86
CA PHE A 280 7.03 -7.10 22.66
C PHE A 280 7.61 -5.86 21.96
N SER A 281 8.90 -5.84 21.66
CA SER A 281 9.60 -4.79 20.91
C SER A 281 10.02 -5.21 19.50
N ALA A 282 9.61 -6.41 19.07
CA ALA A 282 9.77 -6.80 17.68
C ALA A 282 9.01 -5.81 16.78
N LEU A 283 9.57 -5.55 15.59
CA LEU A 283 9.04 -4.55 14.67
C LEU A 283 7.56 -4.79 14.30
N GLU A 284 7.09 -6.04 14.31
CA GLU A 284 5.68 -6.41 14.08
C GLU A 284 4.73 -5.83 15.16
N TYR A 285 5.16 -5.71 16.42
CA TYR A 285 4.33 -5.09 17.47
C TYR A 285 4.13 -3.59 17.25
N TYR A 286 5.21 -2.86 16.96
CA TYR A 286 5.11 -1.43 16.68
C TYR A 286 4.37 -1.15 15.37
N HIS A 287 4.57 -2.00 14.36
CA HIS A 287 3.80 -1.99 13.12
C HIS A 287 2.30 -2.18 13.37
N ALA A 288 1.93 -3.17 14.19
CA ALA A 288 0.53 -3.44 14.54
C ALA A 288 -0.09 -2.28 15.33
N SER A 289 0.68 -1.62 16.20
CA SER A 289 0.22 -0.44 16.94
C SER A 289 -0.20 0.71 16.00
N VAL A 290 0.52 0.92 14.89
CA VAL A 290 0.15 1.92 13.88
C VAL A 290 -1.12 1.53 13.11
N HIS A 291 -1.30 0.24 12.78
CA HIS A 291 -2.55 -0.26 12.19
C HIS A 291 -3.76 0.05 13.08
N ILE A 292 -3.63 -0.24 14.37
CA ILE A 292 -4.65 0.05 15.39
C ILE A 292 -4.87 1.56 15.54
N TRP A 293 -3.79 2.36 15.51
CA TRP A 293 -3.88 3.81 15.60
C TRP A 293 -4.66 4.46 14.46
N ILE A 294 -4.55 3.96 13.23
CA ILE A 294 -5.39 4.45 12.14
C ILE A 294 -6.85 4.03 12.35
N GLY A 295 -7.07 2.83 12.88
CA GLY A 295 -8.40 2.29 13.12
C GLY A 295 -9.18 2.03 11.84
N GLY A 296 -10.49 1.84 11.96
CA GLY A 296 -11.37 1.53 10.83
C GLY A 296 -10.88 0.30 10.05
N ASP A 297 -10.78 0.42 8.73
CA ASP A 297 -10.35 -0.68 7.85
C ASP A 297 -8.91 -1.12 8.13
N MET A 298 -8.03 -0.25 8.64
CA MET A 298 -6.63 -0.59 8.96
C MET A 298 -6.48 -1.48 10.20
N LYS A 299 -7.45 -1.52 11.12
CA LYS A 299 -7.33 -2.30 12.37
C LYS A 299 -7.42 -3.82 12.13
N PRO A 300 -8.44 -4.37 11.44
CA PRO A 300 -8.50 -5.80 11.16
C PRO A 300 -7.53 -6.18 10.02
N PRO A 301 -6.67 -7.19 10.19
CA PRO A 301 -5.75 -7.61 9.12
C PRO A 301 -6.44 -8.12 7.85
N LEU A 302 -7.69 -8.57 7.94
CA LEU A 302 -8.50 -8.97 6.77
C LEU A 302 -8.90 -7.78 5.89
N THR A 303 -8.99 -6.57 6.45
CA THR A 303 -9.48 -5.37 5.75
C THR A 303 -8.40 -4.32 5.53
N SER A 304 -7.24 -4.43 6.20
CA SER A 304 -6.24 -3.35 6.25
C SER A 304 -5.71 -2.92 4.89
N ALA A 305 -5.55 -3.86 3.96
CA ALA A 305 -5.12 -3.54 2.59
C ALA A 305 -6.19 -2.80 1.74
N ASN A 306 -7.42 -2.62 2.22
CA ASN A 306 -8.41 -1.75 1.57
C ASN A 306 -7.95 -0.29 1.53
N ASP A 307 -7.25 0.17 2.58
CA ASP A 307 -6.76 1.53 2.72
C ASP A 307 -5.37 1.67 2.06
N PRO A 308 -5.18 2.58 1.09
CA PRO A 308 -3.87 2.80 0.47
C PRO A 308 -2.75 3.18 1.45
N VAL A 309 -3.08 3.68 2.64
CA VAL A 309 -2.09 3.94 3.72
C VAL A 309 -1.35 2.66 4.12
N PHE A 310 -1.96 1.48 3.99
CA PHE A 310 -1.33 0.18 4.20
C PHE A 310 0.03 0.08 3.50
N PHE A 311 0.08 0.41 2.21
CA PHE A 311 1.30 0.25 1.41
C PHE A 311 2.38 1.26 1.79
N LEU A 312 2.01 2.46 2.24
CA LEU A 312 2.95 3.48 2.72
C LEU A 312 3.54 3.08 4.08
N HIS A 313 2.70 2.56 4.98
CA HIS A 313 3.10 2.05 6.29
C HIS A 313 4.06 0.87 6.13
N HIS A 314 3.71 -0.14 5.34
CA HIS A 314 4.59 -1.29 5.09
C HIS A 314 5.87 -0.91 4.31
N SER A 315 5.83 0.12 3.47
CA SER A 315 7.04 0.68 2.85
C SER A 315 7.99 1.29 3.89
N PHE A 316 7.47 1.87 4.98
CA PHE A 316 8.27 2.36 6.10
C PHE A 316 8.76 1.23 7.02
N VAL A 317 7.96 0.18 7.22
CA VAL A 317 8.42 -1.03 7.93
C VAL A 317 9.58 -1.70 7.18
N ASP A 318 9.49 -1.82 5.85
CA ASP A 318 10.61 -2.33 5.04
C ASP A 318 11.81 -1.38 5.03
N TYR A 319 11.59 -0.07 5.11
CA TYR A 319 12.67 0.91 5.32
C TYR A 319 13.45 0.63 6.62
N ILE A 320 12.75 0.46 7.75
CA ILE A 320 13.36 0.13 9.05
C ILE A 320 14.10 -1.21 8.96
N PHE A 321 13.47 -2.24 8.38
CA PHE A 321 14.12 -3.53 8.20
C PHE A 321 15.40 -3.45 7.36
N GLU A 322 15.35 -2.78 6.20
CA GLU A 322 16.51 -2.67 5.32
C GLU A 322 17.66 -1.89 5.97
N ASN A 323 17.35 -0.81 6.69
CA ASN A 323 18.35 -0.08 7.47
C ASN A 323 18.98 -0.96 8.54
N TRP A 324 18.18 -1.71 9.30
CA TRP A 324 18.70 -2.65 10.31
C TRP A 324 19.68 -3.63 9.68
N ARG A 325 19.33 -4.23 8.53
CA ARG A 325 20.22 -5.15 7.80
C ARG A 325 21.51 -4.48 7.38
N GLN A 326 21.45 -3.25 6.86
CA GLN A 326 22.64 -2.51 6.42
C GLN A 326 23.57 -2.12 7.58
N MET A 327 23.02 -1.90 8.78
CA MET A 327 23.80 -1.57 9.97
C MET A 327 24.45 -2.79 10.63
N HIS A 328 23.81 -3.97 10.55
CA HIS A 328 24.22 -5.14 11.35
C HIS A 328 24.78 -6.31 10.53
N GLN A 329 24.53 -6.35 9.23
CA GLN A 329 24.87 -7.48 8.37
C GLN A 329 25.74 -7.03 7.20
N ASN A 330 26.77 -7.80 6.91
CA ASN A 330 27.47 -7.67 5.63
C ASN A 330 26.58 -8.18 4.48
N ARG A 331 27.00 -7.93 3.23
CA ARG A 331 26.20 -8.31 2.05
C ARG A 331 25.89 -9.81 1.95
N ILE A 332 26.76 -10.70 2.45
CA ILE A 332 26.55 -12.15 2.43
C ILE A 332 25.54 -12.56 3.51
N GLN A 333 25.74 -12.07 4.74
CA GLN A 333 24.82 -12.30 5.86
C GLN A 333 23.39 -11.89 5.52
N ARG A 334 23.23 -10.74 4.86
CA ARG A 334 21.94 -10.25 4.36
C ARG A 334 21.18 -11.29 3.52
N GLU A 335 21.86 -12.14 2.75
CA GLU A 335 21.25 -13.17 1.90
C GLU A 335 21.01 -14.51 2.62
N GLN A 336 21.63 -14.74 3.78
CA GLN A 336 21.75 -16.07 4.39
C GLN A 336 21.16 -16.15 5.80
N ASP A 337 21.14 -15.05 6.54
CA ASP A 337 20.74 -15.02 7.95
C ASP A 337 19.21 -15.12 8.06
N TYR A 338 18.72 -16.36 8.19
CA TYR A 338 17.33 -16.70 8.52
C TYR A 338 17.29 -17.41 9.89
N PRO A 339 16.30 -17.15 10.76
CA PRO A 339 16.20 -17.82 12.06
C PRO A 339 16.12 -19.35 11.97
N GLN A 340 16.60 -20.03 13.01
CA GLN A 340 16.51 -21.50 13.09
C GLN A 340 15.05 -21.96 13.08
N GLU A 341 14.80 -23.07 12.39
CA GLU A 341 13.49 -23.71 12.32
C GLU A 341 13.14 -24.40 13.66
N ILE A 342 12.40 -23.69 14.51
CA ILE A 342 11.98 -24.18 15.83
C ILE A 342 10.44 -24.24 15.87
N THR A 343 9.87 -25.44 15.75
CA THR A 343 8.42 -25.68 15.66
C THR A 343 7.64 -25.29 16.92
N THR A 344 8.31 -25.24 18.08
CA THR A 344 7.74 -24.75 19.33
C THR A 344 7.63 -23.23 19.38
N CYS A 345 8.41 -22.51 18.57
CA CYS A 345 8.42 -21.04 18.54
C CYS A 345 7.54 -20.49 17.41
N THR A 346 7.49 -21.16 16.26
CA THR A 346 6.73 -20.70 15.09
C THR A 346 6.24 -21.88 14.26
N THR A 347 5.26 -21.66 13.39
CA THR A 347 4.74 -22.70 12.51
C THR A 347 5.70 -22.97 11.35
N PRO A 348 5.71 -24.19 10.77
CA PRO A 348 6.49 -24.49 9.58
C PRO A 348 6.24 -23.58 8.36
N ARG A 349 5.14 -22.81 8.34
CA ARG A 349 4.87 -21.83 7.27
C ARG A 349 5.85 -20.65 7.28
N HIS A 350 6.53 -20.42 8.40
CA HIS A 350 7.60 -19.42 8.54
C HIS A 350 9.00 -19.97 8.30
N PHE A 351 9.16 -21.24 7.93
CA PHE A 351 10.50 -21.80 7.74
C PHE A 351 11.14 -21.26 6.46
N ALA A 352 12.47 -21.25 6.41
CA ALA A 352 13.24 -20.62 5.34
C ALA A 352 12.85 -21.16 3.95
N ASN A 353 12.60 -22.48 3.85
CA ASN A 353 12.24 -23.17 2.62
C ASN A 353 10.72 -23.38 2.46
N ALA A 354 9.89 -22.84 3.35
CA ALA A 354 8.44 -22.90 3.19
C ALA A 354 7.99 -21.93 2.09
N ASN A 355 6.91 -22.31 1.39
CA ASN A 355 6.33 -21.49 0.32
C ASN A 355 5.83 -20.15 0.90
N MET A 356 6.29 -19.04 0.33
CA MET A 356 5.81 -17.69 0.61
C MET A 356 4.49 -17.48 -0.13
N ARG A 357 3.42 -18.09 0.39
CA ARG A 357 2.10 -18.10 -0.25
C ARG A 357 1.56 -16.69 -0.51
N PRO A 358 0.85 -16.45 -1.62
CA PRO A 358 0.60 -17.35 -2.76
C PRO A 358 1.69 -17.24 -3.84
N PHE A 359 2.84 -16.65 -3.53
CA PHE A 359 3.88 -16.34 -4.51
C PHE A 359 4.67 -17.60 -4.87
N ASN A 360 5.26 -17.63 -6.06
CA ASN A 360 6.14 -18.72 -6.48
C ASN A 360 7.57 -18.54 -5.92
N LEU A 361 7.67 -18.41 -4.59
CA LEU A 361 8.90 -18.13 -3.85
C LEU A 361 8.90 -18.92 -2.53
N VAL A 362 10.06 -19.14 -1.95
CA VAL A 362 10.16 -19.57 -0.55
C VAL A 362 10.55 -18.38 0.33
N ASN A 363 10.23 -18.44 1.62
CA ASN A 363 10.43 -17.32 2.55
C ASN A 363 11.82 -16.69 2.47
N LYS A 364 12.89 -17.52 2.46
CA LYS A 364 14.27 -17.02 2.39
C LYS A 364 14.59 -16.20 1.14
N HIS A 365 13.84 -16.33 0.05
CA HIS A 365 14.06 -15.50 -1.14
C HIS A 365 13.81 -14.01 -0.88
N GLY A 366 12.96 -13.66 0.10
CA GLY A 366 12.75 -12.27 0.50
C GLY A 366 13.98 -11.61 1.16
N LEU A 367 15.00 -12.41 1.53
CA LEU A 367 16.29 -11.90 1.99
C LEU A 367 17.13 -11.31 0.85
N SER A 368 16.74 -11.45 -0.42
CA SER A 368 17.67 -11.06 -1.49
C SER A 368 18.07 -9.59 -1.45
N ASN A 369 19.36 -9.28 -1.64
CA ASN A 369 19.81 -7.93 -1.90
C ASN A 369 19.30 -7.40 -3.24
N ALA A 370 18.88 -8.29 -4.16
CA ALA A 370 18.38 -7.93 -5.48
C ALA A 370 17.19 -6.96 -5.44
N TYR A 371 16.37 -7.00 -4.37
CA TYR A 371 15.31 -6.02 -4.13
C TYR A 371 15.88 -4.58 -4.12
N THR A 372 16.97 -4.35 -3.37
CA THR A 372 17.56 -3.02 -3.18
C THR A 372 18.70 -2.68 -4.15
N ASP A 373 19.29 -3.69 -4.79
CA ASP A 373 20.27 -3.48 -5.86
C ASP A 373 19.61 -3.07 -7.17
N TYR A 374 18.50 -3.72 -7.54
CA TYR A 374 17.93 -3.61 -8.89
C TYR A 374 16.57 -2.94 -8.96
N LEU A 375 15.70 -3.10 -7.95
CA LEU A 375 14.31 -2.65 -8.06
C LEU A 375 14.06 -1.28 -7.43
N TYR A 376 14.50 -1.09 -6.19
CA TYR A 376 14.28 0.16 -5.46
C TYR A 376 15.42 0.51 -4.52
N THR A 377 15.44 1.74 -4.04
CA THR A 377 16.24 2.20 -2.90
C THR A 377 15.39 3.16 -2.09
N TYR A 378 15.75 3.37 -0.83
CA TYR A 378 15.11 4.36 0.01
C TYR A 378 15.87 5.69 0.00
N ALA A 379 15.13 6.80 -0.07
CA ALA A 379 15.68 8.10 0.31
C ALA A 379 15.77 8.18 1.84
N PRO A 380 16.78 8.89 2.39
CA PRO A 380 16.89 9.12 3.83
C PRO A 380 15.61 9.72 4.43
N ARG A 381 15.37 9.44 5.73
CA ARG A 381 14.32 10.13 6.48
C ARG A 381 14.53 11.66 6.42
N PRO A 382 13.47 12.47 6.37
CA PRO A 382 13.60 13.93 6.43
C PRO A 382 14.39 14.38 7.66
N ASN A 383 15.32 15.31 7.47
CA ASN A 383 16.11 15.90 8.55
C ASN A 383 16.19 17.42 8.38
N CYS A 384 16.62 18.09 9.44
CA CYS A 384 16.82 19.53 9.44
C CYS A 384 17.86 19.93 10.48
N SER A 385 18.26 21.20 10.45
CA SER A 385 19.15 21.79 11.44
C SER A 385 18.81 23.27 11.63
N ALA A 386 19.44 23.93 12.60
CA ALA A 386 19.32 25.38 12.76
C ALA A 386 19.77 26.16 11.50
N ASN A 387 20.70 25.60 10.71
CA ASN A 387 21.19 26.22 9.47
C ASN A 387 20.29 25.92 8.26
N GLU A 388 19.54 24.81 8.30
CA GLU A 388 18.62 24.37 7.25
C GLU A 388 17.25 24.00 7.87
N PRO A 389 16.43 24.98 8.25
CA PRO A 389 15.26 24.77 9.12
C PRO A 389 13.96 24.41 8.37
N THR A 390 14.03 23.94 7.12
CA THR A 390 12.85 23.78 6.26
C THR A 390 12.46 22.34 5.96
N CYS A 391 13.22 21.35 6.44
CA CYS A 391 13.03 19.92 6.14
C CYS A 391 12.94 19.58 4.63
N GLN A 392 13.22 20.56 3.77
CA GLN A 392 13.01 20.53 2.32
C GLN A 392 11.59 20.06 1.91
N SER A 393 10.57 20.36 2.72
CA SER A 393 9.18 19.97 2.47
C SER A 393 8.20 21.08 2.83
N GLN A 394 7.16 21.24 2.03
CA GLN A 394 6.03 22.13 2.36
C GLN A 394 5.08 21.54 3.41
N PHE A 395 5.21 20.24 3.72
CA PHE A 395 4.34 19.48 4.64
C PHE A 395 5.03 19.15 5.95
N LEU A 396 6.33 19.44 6.08
CA LEU A 396 7.10 19.27 7.31
C LEU A 396 7.64 20.63 7.74
N PHE A 397 7.93 20.76 9.03
CA PHE A 397 8.67 21.89 9.59
C PHE A 397 9.79 21.36 10.49
N CYS A 398 10.80 22.17 10.72
CA CYS A 398 11.87 21.81 11.65
C CYS A 398 11.49 22.25 13.06
N ASP A 399 11.40 21.31 14.00
CA ASP A 399 11.28 21.64 15.42
C ASP A 399 12.68 21.85 16.01
N LEU A 400 12.97 23.11 16.35
CA LEU A 400 14.22 23.53 16.98
C LEU A 400 14.08 23.74 18.50
N ARG A 401 12.88 23.59 19.07
CA ARG A 401 12.56 24.00 20.44
C ARG A 401 12.39 22.83 21.39
N ASN A 402 11.87 21.71 20.90
CA ASN A 402 11.51 20.58 21.77
C ASN A 402 12.51 19.41 21.64
N GLY A 403 13.81 19.72 21.65
CA GLY A 403 14.90 18.74 21.63
C GLY A 403 15.91 18.99 20.51
N PRO A 404 16.71 17.97 20.14
CA PRO A 404 17.56 18.03 18.94
C PRO A 404 16.72 18.37 17.71
N ALA A 405 17.29 19.13 16.76
CA ALA A 405 16.59 19.52 15.54
C ALA A 405 16.07 18.27 14.79
N HIS A 406 14.76 18.23 14.55
CA HIS A 406 14.10 17.13 13.84
C HIS A 406 12.90 17.64 13.05
N CYS A 407 12.53 16.89 12.01
CA CYS A 407 11.38 17.23 11.18
C CYS A 407 10.09 16.73 11.83
N VAL A 408 9.06 17.57 11.77
CA VAL A 408 7.72 17.26 12.30
C VAL A 408 6.67 17.58 11.24
N SER A 409 5.60 16.81 11.21
CA SER A 409 4.48 17.04 10.29
C SER A 409 3.80 18.38 10.55
N LYS A 410 3.53 19.16 9.50
CA LYS A 410 2.77 20.41 9.67
C LYS A 410 1.33 20.14 10.11
N ILE A 411 0.78 21.10 10.82
CA ILE A 411 -0.51 21.05 11.48
C ILE A 411 -1.58 21.64 10.57
N LYS A 412 -2.75 20.99 10.46
CA LYS A 412 -3.91 21.48 9.71
C LYS A 412 -4.43 22.81 10.25
N LEU A 413 -5.07 23.61 9.38
CA LEU A 413 -5.76 24.82 9.81
C LEU A 413 -6.85 24.51 10.86
N GLY A 414 -7.02 25.41 11.83
CA GLY A 414 -7.96 25.29 12.94
C GLY A 414 -7.47 24.42 14.10
N LYS A 415 -6.29 23.81 14.00
CA LYS A 415 -5.74 22.87 14.99
C LYS A 415 -4.68 23.49 15.90
N ARG A 416 -4.38 22.83 17.02
CA ARG A 416 -3.52 23.38 18.08
C ARG A 416 -2.05 23.34 17.66
N CYS A 417 -1.36 24.47 17.82
CA CYS A 417 0.07 24.63 17.53
C CYS A 417 0.84 25.26 18.70
N GLU A 418 0.23 25.32 19.89
CA GLU A 418 0.78 25.99 21.08
C GLU A 418 2.20 25.52 21.49
N LYS A 419 2.54 24.24 21.27
CA LYS A 419 3.89 23.71 21.53
C LYS A 419 4.95 24.18 20.53
N PHE A 420 4.54 24.75 19.41
CA PHE A 420 5.39 25.15 18.29
C PHE A 420 5.24 26.64 17.96
N ILE A 421 4.85 27.47 18.94
CA ILE A 421 4.69 28.91 18.74
C ILE A 421 6.01 29.51 18.24
N GLY A 422 5.98 30.15 17.07
CA GLY A 422 7.15 30.77 16.45
C GLY A 422 7.91 29.88 15.47
N GLU A 423 7.56 28.59 15.38
CA GLU A 423 8.00 27.71 14.30
C GLU A 423 7.01 27.76 13.11
N ASP A 424 7.44 27.31 11.93
CA ASP A 424 6.61 27.17 10.71
C ASP A 424 5.68 25.93 10.77
N ALA A 425 5.05 25.71 11.92
CA ALA A 425 4.33 24.48 12.23
C ALA A 425 2.99 24.34 11.49
N CYS A 426 2.42 25.43 10.99
CA CYS A 426 1.07 25.45 10.42
C CYS A 426 1.10 25.29 8.90
N TYR A 427 0.40 24.29 8.39
CA TYR A 427 0.25 24.13 6.95
C TYR A 427 -0.65 25.23 6.37
N MET A 428 -0.13 25.99 5.39
CA MET A 428 -0.81 27.15 4.77
C MET A 428 -1.34 28.19 5.78
N GLY A 429 -0.68 28.31 6.93
CA GLY A 429 -1.12 29.21 7.99
C GLY A 429 0.02 29.64 8.89
N ILE A 430 -0.33 30.33 9.96
CA ILE A 430 0.58 30.75 11.02
C ILE A 430 -0.03 30.39 12.38
N CYS A 431 0.81 30.10 13.36
CA CYS A 431 0.34 29.80 14.71
C CYS A 431 -0.04 31.10 15.42
N LEU A 432 -1.33 31.30 15.66
CA LEU A 432 -1.90 32.49 16.31
C LEU A 432 -2.83 32.06 17.44
N ASP A 433 -2.58 32.59 18.64
CA ASP A 433 -3.32 32.25 19.87
C ASP A 433 -3.37 30.74 20.16
N GLY A 434 -2.30 30.03 19.81
CA GLY A 434 -2.19 28.57 19.98
C GLY A 434 -2.89 27.74 18.90
N TYR A 435 -3.44 28.35 17.83
CA TYR A 435 -4.09 27.65 16.73
C TYR A 435 -3.52 28.04 15.36
N CYS A 436 -3.50 27.08 14.43
CA CYS A 436 -3.15 27.35 13.05
C CYS A 436 -4.26 28.13 12.35
N LYS A 437 -3.98 29.38 11.96
CA LYS A 437 -4.92 30.27 11.27
C LYS A 437 -4.34 30.68 9.91
N LEU A 438 -5.20 31.00 8.95
CA LEU A 438 -4.77 31.56 7.66
C LEU A 438 -3.98 32.85 7.92
N GLY A 439 -2.76 32.94 7.40
CA GLY A 439 -1.98 34.18 7.42
C GLY A 439 -2.60 35.23 6.48
N ASN A 440 -2.49 36.50 6.83
CA ASN A 440 -2.77 37.57 5.87
C ASN A 440 -1.82 37.38 4.67
N ALA A 441 -2.37 37.40 3.44
CA ALA A 441 -1.65 37.13 2.19
C ALA A 441 -0.43 38.05 1.90
N THR A 442 -0.08 38.94 2.83
CA THR A 442 1.03 39.89 2.78
C THR A 442 2.32 39.41 3.48
N SER A 443 2.35 38.25 4.14
CA SER A 443 3.54 37.75 4.86
C SER A 443 4.23 36.50 4.27
N ILE A 444 3.80 35.99 3.11
CA ILE A 444 4.35 34.76 2.49
C ILE A 444 5.46 35.06 1.43
N SER A 445 5.97 36.30 1.37
CA SER A 445 6.95 36.71 0.33
C SER A 445 8.39 36.95 0.82
N SER A 446 8.78 36.44 1.99
CA SER A 446 10.11 36.72 2.55
C SER A 446 10.85 35.48 3.09
N THR A 447 11.06 34.46 2.27
CA THR A 447 12.22 33.55 2.43
C THR A 447 12.64 32.79 1.16
N ILE A 448 12.31 33.29 -0.04
CA ILE A 448 12.92 32.82 -1.30
C ILE A 448 13.55 34.04 -1.99
N SER A 449 14.61 34.54 -1.38
CA SER A 449 15.51 35.54 -1.97
C SER A 449 16.91 35.38 -1.39
N THR A 450 17.51 34.22 -1.66
CA THR A 450 18.97 34.09 -1.73
C THR A 450 19.34 33.51 -3.09
N SER A 451 19.59 34.43 -4.02
CA SER A 451 20.44 34.21 -5.16
C SER A 451 21.83 33.76 -4.67
N GLN A 452 22.12 32.46 -4.69
CA GLN A 452 23.50 31.99 -4.72
C GLN A 452 23.64 30.93 -5.81
N SER A 453 24.41 31.35 -6.80
CA SER A 453 24.98 30.61 -7.90
C SER A 453 25.46 29.21 -7.50
N PHE A 454 24.83 28.17 -8.04
CA PHE A 454 25.51 26.90 -8.27
C PHE A 454 26.01 26.88 -9.71
N GLN A 455 27.27 27.30 -9.88
CA GLN A 455 28.07 26.96 -11.03
C GLN A 455 28.22 25.44 -11.05
N HIS A 456 27.44 24.77 -11.89
CA HIS A 456 27.75 23.40 -12.28
C HIS A 456 29.04 23.42 -13.12
N ILE A 457 30.08 22.84 -12.55
CA ILE A 457 31.25 22.36 -13.26
C ILE A 457 30.77 21.20 -14.15
N THR A 458 30.54 21.48 -15.43
CA THR A 458 30.55 20.47 -16.48
C THR A 458 31.65 20.83 -17.46
N THR A 459 32.71 20.03 -17.38
CA THR A 459 33.82 20.00 -18.34
C THR A 459 33.31 19.69 -19.75
N SER A 460 33.46 20.69 -20.61
CA SER A 460 33.88 20.65 -22.02
C SER A 460 33.40 19.49 -22.90
N LEU A 461 32.55 19.83 -23.88
CA LEU A 461 32.91 19.64 -25.29
C LEU A 461 32.10 20.59 -26.18
N HIS A 462 32.86 21.39 -26.94
CA HIS A 462 32.45 22.41 -27.90
C HIS A 462 31.54 21.88 -29.03
N ILE A 463 30.68 22.74 -29.58
CA ILE A 463 30.79 23.30 -30.94
C ILE A 463 29.61 24.28 -31.23
N THR A 464 29.97 25.57 -31.15
CA THR A 464 29.66 26.77 -31.97
C THR A 464 28.28 27.08 -32.61
N LYS A 465 27.80 28.30 -32.24
CA LYS A 465 27.33 29.47 -33.05
C LYS A 465 26.03 29.31 -33.88
N ALA A 466 25.08 30.25 -33.93
CA ALA A 466 25.15 31.72 -33.87
C ALA A 466 23.79 32.39 -33.48
N PRO A 467 23.76 33.69 -33.11
CA PRO A 467 22.60 34.42 -32.56
C PRO A 467 22.05 35.55 -33.48
N PHE A 468 20.88 36.14 -33.16
CA PHE A 468 20.49 37.46 -33.69
C PHE A 468 19.69 38.36 -32.73
N GLN A 469 20.07 39.64 -32.78
CA GLN A 469 19.76 40.91 -32.09
C GLN A 469 18.28 41.26 -31.78
N GLN A 470 17.90 41.92 -30.66
CA GLN A 470 18.13 43.28 -30.09
C GLN A 470 17.25 44.42 -30.67
N HIS A 471 16.54 45.16 -29.79
CA HIS A 471 16.26 46.63 -29.74
C HIS A 471 15.21 46.91 -28.62
N THR A 472 15.51 47.54 -27.47
CA THR A 472 15.52 49.00 -27.10
C THR A 472 14.22 49.75 -27.47
N SER A 473 13.53 50.60 -26.67
CA SER A 473 13.80 51.34 -25.42
C SER A 473 12.54 52.12 -24.94
N LEU A 474 12.41 52.29 -23.61
CA LEU A 474 11.94 53.46 -22.80
C LEU A 474 10.72 54.33 -23.22
N SER A 475 9.71 54.41 -22.32
CA SER A 475 9.35 55.60 -21.50
C SER A 475 7.88 55.58 -21.04
N GLY A 476 7.58 56.10 -19.83
CA GLY A 476 6.23 56.51 -19.43
C GLY A 476 5.72 55.96 -18.09
N MET A 477 6.04 56.67 -16.98
CA MET A 477 5.31 56.56 -15.71
C MET A 477 3.88 57.09 -15.87
N GLN A 478 2.88 56.38 -15.32
CA GLN A 478 1.92 56.93 -14.34
C GLN A 478 0.78 55.96 -13.99
N GLN A 479 0.38 56.01 -12.71
CA GLN A 479 -0.92 55.70 -12.12
C GLN A 479 -1.28 54.24 -11.74
N ILE A 480 -0.93 53.93 -10.49
CA ILE A 480 -1.84 53.49 -9.41
C ILE A 480 -3.28 53.20 -9.85
N ARG A 481 -3.69 51.92 -9.82
CA ARG A 481 -4.96 51.41 -9.26
C ARG A 481 -5.06 49.89 -9.51
N ASN A 482 -5.70 49.19 -8.58
CA ASN A 482 -6.22 47.81 -8.67
C ASN A 482 -5.40 46.67 -8.04
N ALA A 483 -5.29 46.74 -6.71
CA ALA A 483 -5.31 45.55 -5.86
C ALA A 483 -6.70 44.88 -5.91
N SER A 484 -7.04 44.25 -7.03
CA SER A 484 -8.25 43.40 -7.16
C SER A 484 -8.10 42.25 -8.17
N ILE A 485 -6.96 42.15 -8.87
CA ILE A 485 -6.74 41.16 -9.95
C ILE A 485 -5.93 39.93 -9.48
N LEU A 486 -5.44 39.91 -8.24
CA LEU A 486 -4.73 38.74 -7.68
C LEU A 486 -5.65 37.70 -7.01
N ARG A 487 -6.92 38.06 -6.72
CA ARG A 487 -7.90 37.12 -6.11
C ARG A 487 -8.53 36.16 -7.12
N SER A 488 -8.53 36.48 -8.42
CA SER A 488 -9.05 35.59 -9.46
C SER A 488 -8.06 34.49 -9.87
N LYS A 489 -6.76 34.77 -9.87
CA LYS A 489 -5.73 33.78 -10.27
C LYS A 489 -5.54 32.63 -9.28
N ILE A 490 -5.81 32.85 -7.99
CA ILE A 490 -5.73 31.80 -6.95
C ILE A 490 -6.96 30.87 -7.02
N SER A 491 -8.12 31.42 -7.39
CA SER A 491 -9.34 30.65 -7.72
C SER A 491 -9.14 29.78 -8.96
N ASP A 492 -8.45 30.28 -9.98
CA ASP A 492 -8.24 29.55 -11.23
C ASP A 492 -7.21 28.40 -11.10
N GLN A 493 -6.20 28.54 -10.23
CA GLN A 493 -5.29 27.43 -9.93
C GLN A 493 -5.99 26.31 -9.13
N ASN A 494 -6.89 26.65 -8.21
CA ASN A 494 -7.74 25.67 -7.53
C ASN A 494 -8.77 25.04 -8.48
N ARG A 495 -9.38 25.80 -9.39
CA ARG A 495 -10.30 25.26 -10.41
C ARG A 495 -9.61 24.32 -11.41
N ASN A 496 -8.38 24.63 -11.81
CA ASN A 496 -7.61 23.75 -12.70
C ASN A 496 -7.09 22.51 -11.99
N SER A 497 -6.77 22.60 -10.69
CA SER A 497 -6.50 21.43 -9.82
C SER A 497 -7.76 20.56 -9.69
N ILE A 498 -8.91 21.15 -9.36
CA ILE A 498 -10.20 20.46 -9.24
C ILE A 498 -10.62 19.83 -10.57
N LYS A 499 -10.39 20.51 -11.72
CA LYS A 499 -10.60 19.97 -13.07
C LYS A 499 -9.66 18.82 -13.38
N ALA A 500 -8.37 18.90 -13.02
CA ALA A 500 -7.42 17.82 -13.23
C ALA A 500 -7.77 16.59 -12.39
N THR A 501 -8.19 16.78 -11.13
CA THR A 501 -8.67 15.69 -10.24
C THR A 501 -9.99 15.09 -10.71
N THR A 502 -10.92 15.88 -11.26
CA THR A 502 -12.15 15.36 -11.87
C THR A 502 -11.89 14.64 -13.20
N THR A 503 -10.91 15.08 -14.00
CA THR A 503 -10.55 14.41 -15.26
C THR A 503 -9.81 13.08 -15.02
N ALA A 504 -8.99 12.99 -13.96
CA ALA A 504 -8.33 11.75 -13.54
C ALA A 504 -9.30 10.71 -12.92
N MET A 505 -10.33 11.17 -12.19
CA MET A 505 -11.41 10.29 -11.70
C MET A 505 -12.28 9.72 -12.82
N GLN A 506 -12.30 10.33 -14.00
CA GLN A 506 -13.19 9.92 -15.08
C GLN A 506 -12.64 8.81 -15.97
N THR A 507 -11.33 8.51 -15.94
CA THR A 507 -10.75 7.39 -16.70
C THR A 507 -10.93 6.02 -16.01
N ALA A 508 -11.50 6.02 -14.81
CA ALA A 508 -11.52 4.89 -13.87
C ALA A 508 -12.85 4.12 -13.79
N CYS A 509 -13.80 4.39 -14.68
CA CYS A 509 -15.13 3.79 -14.60
C CYS A 509 -15.25 2.52 -15.47
N LEU A 510 -14.87 1.38 -14.89
CA LEU A 510 -14.91 0.06 -15.53
C LEU A 510 -15.94 -0.86 -14.86
N ASN A 511 -16.29 -1.95 -15.55
CA ASN A 511 -16.98 -3.10 -14.98
C ASN A 511 -15.95 -4.23 -14.80
N ASP A 512 -16.19 -5.14 -13.85
CA ASP A 512 -15.33 -6.30 -13.61
C ASP A 512 -15.78 -7.55 -14.38
N ASP A 513 -17.03 -7.56 -14.88
CA ASP A 513 -17.66 -8.73 -15.50
C ASP A 513 -18.37 -8.36 -16.82
N PRO A 514 -18.21 -9.16 -17.90
CA PRO A 514 -18.87 -8.92 -19.19
C PRO A 514 -20.40 -9.01 -19.13
N CYS A 515 -20.95 -9.66 -18.10
CA CYS A 515 -22.37 -9.76 -17.84
C CYS A 515 -22.97 -8.51 -17.18
N CYS A 516 -22.17 -7.55 -16.71
CA CYS A 516 -22.66 -6.37 -16.00
C CYS A 516 -23.73 -5.58 -16.79
N ASN A 517 -23.60 -5.49 -18.11
CA ASN A 517 -24.60 -4.84 -18.96
C ASN A 517 -25.93 -5.61 -19.04
N LEU A 518 -25.87 -6.95 -18.98
CA LEU A 518 -27.06 -7.81 -18.98
C LEU A 518 -27.76 -7.76 -17.62
N TRP A 519 -27.00 -7.90 -16.54
CA TRP A 519 -27.49 -7.78 -15.16
C TRP A 519 -28.14 -6.42 -14.90
N ALA A 520 -27.51 -5.33 -15.33
CA ALA A 520 -28.10 -4.00 -15.20
C ALA A 520 -29.44 -3.87 -15.95
N LYS A 521 -29.56 -4.45 -17.17
CA LYS A 521 -30.82 -4.48 -17.93
C LYS A 521 -31.90 -5.34 -17.28
N ASN A 522 -31.50 -6.39 -16.57
CA ASN A 522 -32.41 -7.30 -15.87
C ASN A 522 -32.83 -6.78 -14.47
N GLY A 523 -32.44 -5.56 -14.10
CA GLY A 523 -32.84 -4.95 -12.85
C GLY A 523 -31.94 -5.30 -11.65
N GLU A 524 -30.74 -5.84 -11.87
CA GLU A 524 -29.83 -6.19 -10.76
C GLU A 524 -29.30 -4.95 -10.03
N CYS A 525 -29.23 -3.77 -10.67
CA CYS A 525 -28.70 -2.56 -10.01
C CYS A 525 -29.47 -2.20 -8.71
N PRO A 526 -30.81 -2.14 -8.70
CA PRO A 526 -31.58 -1.96 -7.46
C PRO A 526 -31.73 -3.24 -6.63
N ASN A 527 -31.67 -4.43 -7.23
CA ASN A 527 -31.95 -5.70 -6.53
C ASN A 527 -30.73 -6.30 -5.81
N ASN A 528 -29.53 -6.04 -6.33
CA ASN A 528 -28.26 -6.57 -5.84
C ASN A 528 -27.25 -5.42 -5.72
N VAL A 529 -27.64 -4.40 -4.97
CA VAL A 529 -26.94 -3.10 -4.87
C VAL A 529 -25.47 -3.28 -4.56
N GLU A 530 -25.13 -4.13 -3.59
CA GLU A 530 -23.75 -4.27 -3.12
C GLU A 530 -22.84 -4.88 -4.19
N TYR A 531 -23.26 -6.00 -4.77
CA TYR A 531 -22.51 -6.67 -5.83
C TYR A 531 -22.38 -5.77 -7.06
N MET A 532 -23.49 -5.16 -7.50
CA MET A 532 -23.50 -4.32 -8.69
C MET A 532 -22.71 -3.02 -8.49
N ARG A 533 -22.69 -2.49 -7.27
CA ARG A 533 -21.86 -1.34 -6.90
C ARG A 533 -20.38 -1.70 -6.83
N MET A 534 -20.02 -2.92 -6.46
CA MET A 534 -18.63 -3.34 -6.44
C MET A 534 -18.12 -3.65 -7.86
N HIS A 535 -18.85 -4.46 -8.61
CA HIS A 535 -18.37 -5.08 -9.85
C HIS A 535 -18.94 -4.48 -11.13
N CYS A 536 -20.08 -3.79 -11.08
CA CYS A 536 -20.81 -3.34 -12.28
C CYS A 536 -21.07 -1.83 -12.28
N ARG A 537 -20.09 -1.09 -11.76
CA ARG A 537 -20.18 0.36 -11.51
C ARG A 537 -20.57 1.17 -12.73
N ARG A 538 -19.98 0.84 -13.88
CA ARG A 538 -20.24 1.51 -15.14
C ARG A 538 -21.65 1.18 -15.66
N SER A 539 -22.05 -0.09 -15.63
CA SER A 539 -23.38 -0.51 -16.11
C SER A 539 -24.53 0.01 -15.24
N CYS A 540 -24.32 0.19 -13.94
CA CYS A 540 -25.29 0.78 -13.02
C CYS A 540 -25.16 2.29 -12.80
N ASN A 541 -24.29 2.96 -13.57
CA ASN A 541 -24.04 4.41 -13.48
C ASN A 541 -23.58 4.90 -12.08
N TYR A 542 -22.94 4.05 -11.29
CA TYR A 542 -22.28 4.44 -10.03
C TYR A 542 -21.00 5.24 -10.26
N CYS A 543 -20.50 5.29 -11.50
CA CYS A 543 -19.42 6.16 -11.96
C CYS A 543 -19.68 6.63 -13.39
N GLN A 544 -18.93 7.64 -13.85
CA GLN A 544 -18.96 8.11 -15.23
C GLN A 544 -17.59 7.92 -15.88
N SER A 545 -17.56 7.32 -17.07
CA SER A 545 -16.36 7.17 -17.91
C SER A 545 -16.19 8.41 -18.79
N THR A 546 -15.00 9.01 -18.85
CA THR A 546 -14.62 9.98 -19.91
C THR A 546 -14.40 9.32 -21.25
N ASP A 547 -14.15 8.01 -21.28
CA ASP A 547 -14.09 7.28 -22.53
C ASP A 547 -15.52 7.00 -23.02
N ASN A 548 -15.95 7.81 -24.00
CA ASN A 548 -17.25 7.69 -24.67
C ASN A 548 -17.29 6.52 -25.65
N ARG A 549 -16.18 5.80 -25.86
CA ARG A 549 -16.21 4.51 -26.56
C ARG A 549 -16.98 3.55 -25.66
N ARG A 550 -18.28 3.42 -25.93
CA ARG A 550 -19.13 2.36 -25.37
C ARG A 550 -19.22 1.18 -26.32
N ASN A 551 -19.09 1.45 -27.62
CA ASN A 551 -19.33 0.50 -28.70
C ASN A 551 -18.05 0.24 -29.50
N GLY A 552 -17.91 -0.98 -29.98
CA GLY A 552 -16.75 -1.44 -30.72
C GLY A 552 -15.76 -2.24 -29.86
N CYS A 553 -14.81 -2.88 -30.52
CA CYS A 553 -13.74 -3.62 -29.86
C CYS A 553 -12.53 -2.71 -29.61
N PHE A 554 -12.18 -2.53 -28.35
CA PHE A 554 -10.99 -1.78 -27.93
C PHE A 554 -10.62 -2.19 -26.51
N ASP A 555 -9.39 -1.88 -26.12
CA ASP A 555 -8.94 -2.03 -24.75
C ASP A 555 -9.37 -0.82 -23.93
N ARG A 556 -10.19 -1.07 -22.90
CA ARG A 556 -10.68 -0.07 -21.94
C ARG A 556 -9.64 0.24 -20.89
N HIS A 557 -8.81 -0.74 -20.53
CA HIS A 557 -7.76 -0.57 -19.53
C HIS A 557 -6.38 -0.42 -20.19
N ILE A 558 -5.58 0.53 -19.68
CA ILE A 558 -4.26 0.84 -20.22
C ILE A 558 -3.29 -0.35 -20.19
N SER A 559 -3.46 -1.26 -19.21
CA SER A 559 -2.60 -2.43 -19.07
C SER A 559 -3.05 -3.66 -19.84
N CYS A 560 -4.11 -3.59 -20.66
CA CYS A 560 -4.64 -4.76 -21.38
C CYS A 560 -3.58 -5.48 -22.23
N PHE A 561 -2.75 -4.72 -22.94
CA PHE A 561 -1.66 -5.28 -23.74
C PHE A 561 -0.70 -6.10 -22.87
N TYR A 562 -0.36 -5.60 -21.68
CA TYR A 562 0.55 -6.27 -20.76
C TYR A 562 -0.12 -7.46 -20.07
N MET A 563 -1.37 -7.32 -19.64
CA MET A 563 -2.16 -8.42 -19.08
C MET A 563 -2.30 -9.57 -20.09
N ARG A 564 -2.47 -9.28 -21.40
CA ARG A 564 -2.40 -10.30 -22.46
C ARG A 564 -1.06 -11.05 -22.42
N LEU A 565 0.07 -10.33 -22.36
CA LEU A 565 1.41 -10.94 -22.30
C LEU A 565 1.62 -11.82 -21.04
N GLN A 566 0.88 -11.54 -19.97
CA GLN A 566 0.87 -12.31 -18.71
C GLN A 566 0.00 -13.57 -18.76
N GLY A 567 -0.71 -13.82 -19.87
CA GLY A 567 -1.69 -14.90 -19.96
C GLY A 567 -2.99 -14.61 -19.22
N GLU A 568 -3.25 -13.37 -18.84
CA GLU A 568 -4.45 -12.97 -18.09
C GLU A 568 -5.73 -13.18 -18.88
N CYS A 569 -5.67 -13.23 -20.21
CA CYS A 569 -6.83 -13.61 -21.04
C CYS A 569 -7.37 -15.00 -20.67
N LYS A 570 -6.55 -15.88 -20.06
CA LYS A 570 -6.97 -17.18 -19.52
C LYS A 570 -7.14 -17.17 -18.01
N GLN A 571 -6.29 -16.45 -17.28
CA GLN A 571 -6.29 -16.44 -15.81
C GLN A 571 -7.40 -15.55 -15.23
N ARG A 572 -7.67 -14.40 -15.87
CA ARG A 572 -8.70 -13.42 -15.51
C ARG A 572 -9.70 -13.23 -16.64
N THR A 573 -10.21 -14.34 -17.16
CA THR A 573 -11.05 -14.39 -18.37
C THR A 573 -12.21 -13.40 -18.34
N LYS A 574 -12.98 -13.32 -17.24
CA LYS A 574 -14.11 -12.39 -17.10
C LYS A 574 -13.67 -10.94 -17.21
N TRP A 575 -12.74 -10.53 -16.36
CA TRP A 575 -12.27 -9.13 -16.34
C TRP A 575 -11.65 -8.71 -17.67
N MET A 576 -10.85 -9.58 -18.28
CA MET A 576 -10.26 -9.35 -19.59
C MET A 576 -11.31 -9.29 -20.71
N ALA A 577 -12.41 -10.03 -20.59
CA ALA A 577 -13.48 -10.05 -21.60
C ALA A 577 -14.28 -8.75 -21.60
N GLU A 578 -14.41 -8.13 -20.44
CA GLU A 578 -15.03 -6.81 -20.33
C GLU A 578 -14.07 -5.69 -20.75
N ASN A 579 -12.81 -5.74 -20.32
CA ASN A 579 -11.92 -4.58 -20.41
C ASN A 579 -10.84 -4.66 -21.49
N CYS A 580 -10.52 -5.84 -22.01
CA CYS A 580 -9.33 -6.08 -22.84
C CYS A 580 -9.63 -6.89 -24.11
N GLN A 581 -10.76 -6.61 -24.76
CA GLN A 581 -11.25 -7.36 -25.90
C GLN A 581 -10.30 -7.33 -27.10
N ALA A 582 -9.66 -6.19 -27.36
CA ALA A 582 -8.71 -6.07 -28.47
C ALA A 582 -7.42 -6.82 -28.15
N SER A 583 -6.92 -6.67 -26.92
CA SER A 583 -5.76 -7.40 -26.44
C SER A 583 -5.98 -8.92 -26.36
N CYS A 584 -7.18 -9.43 -26.10
CA CYS A 584 -7.44 -10.86 -26.06
C CYS A 584 -8.00 -11.44 -27.37
N ASP A 585 -7.99 -10.68 -28.47
CA ASP A 585 -8.51 -11.07 -29.79
C ASP A 585 -9.99 -11.53 -29.74
N TRP A 586 -10.77 -10.92 -28.84
CA TRP A 586 -12.19 -11.22 -28.60
C TRP A 586 -13.16 -10.26 -29.32
N CYS A 587 -12.64 -9.45 -30.24
CA CYS A 587 -13.44 -8.51 -31.03
C CYS A 587 -14.56 -9.16 -31.86
N ASN A 588 -14.42 -10.45 -32.20
CA ASN A 588 -15.37 -11.19 -33.03
C ASN A 588 -16.41 -11.97 -32.21
N ILE A 589 -16.50 -11.73 -30.90
CA ILE A 589 -17.45 -12.38 -30.00
C ILE A 589 -18.46 -11.31 -29.53
N SER A 590 -19.76 -11.59 -29.63
CA SER A 590 -20.77 -10.64 -29.17
C SER A 590 -20.67 -10.44 -27.65
N ALA A 591 -21.11 -9.29 -27.12
CA ALA A 591 -21.11 -9.06 -25.68
C ALA A 591 -21.95 -10.10 -24.92
N TYR A 592 -23.05 -10.57 -25.52
CA TYR A 592 -23.86 -11.65 -24.98
C TYR A 592 -23.08 -12.98 -24.95
N ASP A 593 -22.41 -13.33 -26.05
CA ASP A 593 -21.59 -14.53 -26.12
C ASP A 593 -20.38 -14.48 -25.18
N LEU A 594 -19.76 -13.30 -24.97
CA LEU A 594 -18.69 -13.13 -23.98
C LEU A 594 -19.19 -13.38 -22.56
N CYS A 595 -20.34 -12.81 -22.19
CA CYS A 595 -20.97 -13.10 -20.89
C CYS A 595 -21.21 -14.61 -20.71
N ILE A 596 -21.86 -15.27 -21.67
CA ILE A 596 -22.16 -16.71 -21.58
C ILE A 596 -20.89 -17.58 -21.56
N ARG A 597 -19.91 -17.29 -22.44
CA ARG A 597 -18.67 -18.07 -22.53
C ARG A 597 -17.83 -17.97 -21.27
N THR A 598 -17.76 -16.80 -20.65
CA THR A 598 -16.98 -16.60 -19.43
C THR A 598 -17.69 -17.08 -18.17
N ALA A 599 -19.03 -17.18 -18.18
CA ALA A 599 -19.80 -17.80 -17.10
C ALA A 599 -19.58 -19.33 -16.98
N LEU A 600 -19.12 -19.99 -18.04
CA LEU A 600 -18.84 -21.43 -18.08
C LEU A 600 -17.41 -21.81 -17.66
N ILE A 601 -16.55 -20.80 -17.41
CA ILE A 601 -15.16 -20.95 -17.01
C ILE A 601 -15.06 -20.40 -15.58
N ASN A 602 -15.38 -21.23 -14.59
CA ASN A 602 -15.10 -20.98 -13.18
C ASN A 602 -14.18 -22.09 -12.66
#